data_AF-A0A529L4K8-F1
#
_entry.id   AF-A0A529L4K8-F1
#
_cell.length_a   1.000
_cell.length_b   1.000
_cell.length_c   1.000
_cell.angle_alpha   90.00
_cell.angle_beta   90.00
_cell.angle_gamma   90.00
#
_symmetry.space_group_name_H-M   'P 1'
#
loop_
_entity.id
_entity.type
_entity.pdbx_description
1 polymer ?
#
loop_
_entity_poly.entity_id
_entity_poly.type
_entity_poly.pdbx_seq_one_letter_code
_entity_poly.pdbx_strand_id
1 'polypeptide(L)' 'MTEWLKGNMLEKRRETGDLGGTMRLGAYQAELTKGSKIADIYGDTQISERHRHRYEVNVDYKERLEDCG' A
#
# COMPACT_ATOMS: atom_id res chain seq x y z
N MET A 1 -3.95 15.61 -16.30
CA MET A 1 -3.68 16.80 -15.49
C MET A 1 -2.26 16.64 -14.95
N THR A 2 -1.28 17.25 -15.61
CA THR A 2 0.18 17.06 -15.38
C THR A 2 0.87 18.33 -14.91
N GLU A 3 0.09 19.39 -14.67
CA GLU A 3 0.59 20.72 -14.35
C GLU A 3 -0.26 21.31 -13.23
N TRP A 4 0.40 21.82 -12.19
CA TRP A 4 -0.22 22.58 -11.12
C TRP A 4 0.75 23.65 -10.60
N LEU A 5 0.19 24.78 -10.17
CA LEU A 5 0.95 25.90 -9.63
C LEU A 5 1.30 25.65 -8.16
N LYS A 6 2.59 25.66 -7.84
CA LYS A 6 3.09 25.72 -6.47
C LYS A 6 3.62 27.13 -6.22
N GLY A 7 2.75 28.02 -5.75
CA GLY A 7 3.04 29.46 -5.69
C GLY A 7 3.17 30.05 -7.10
N ASN A 8 4.28 30.76 -7.39
CA ASN A 8 4.58 31.33 -8.71
C ASN A 8 5.37 30.37 -9.65
N MET A 9 5.58 29.11 -9.25
CA MET A 9 6.30 28.13 -10.07
C MET A 9 5.34 27.12 -10.69
N LEU A 10 5.47 26.95 -12.01
CA LEU A 10 4.77 25.93 -12.78
C LEU A 10 5.48 24.58 -12.61
N GLU A 11 4.93 23.68 -11.79
CA GLU A 11 5.43 22.30 -11.71
C GLU A 11 4.81 21.46 -12.82
N LYS A 12 5.61 21.12 -13.85
CA LYS A 12 5.26 20.12 -14.86
C LYS A 12 5.76 18.75 -14.40
N ARG A 13 4.87 17.87 -13.97
CA ARG A 13 5.22 16.45 -13.73
C ARG A 13 5.20 15.70 -15.06
N ARG A 14 6.33 15.08 -15.39
CA ARG A 14 6.41 14.14 -16.51
C ARG A 14 5.59 12.90 -16.17
N GLU A 15 4.96 12.30 -17.18
CA GLU A 15 4.23 11.03 -17.04
C GLU A 15 5.13 9.90 -16.52
N THR A 16 6.43 9.97 -16.82
CA THR A 16 7.51 9.09 -16.34
C THR A 16 8.28 9.64 -15.13
N GLY A 17 7.72 10.61 -14.41
CA GLY A 17 8.34 11.13 -13.19
C GLY A 17 8.54 10.02 -12.13
N ASP A 18 9.44 10.23 -11.19
CA ASP A 18 9.62 9.32 -10.07
C ASP A 18 8.33 9.27 -9.23
N LEU A 19 7.59 8.18 -9.36
CA LEU A 19 6.36 7.92 -8.60
C LEU A 19 6.65 7.14 -7.31
N GLY A 20 7.92 6.79 -7.05
CA GLY A 20 8.34 5.88 -6.00
C GLY A 20 8.05 4.42 -6.35
N GLY A 21 7.64 3.63 -5.35
CA GLY A 21 7.46 2.17 -5.43
C GLY A 21 6.54 1.64 -6.53
N THR A 22 6.55 0.31 -6.67
CA THR A 22 5.77 -0.43 -7.67
C THR A 22 4.27 -0.34 -7.38
N MET A 23 3.48 0.06 -8.39
CA MET A 23 2.02 0.07 -8.26
C MET A 23 1.48 -1.36 -8.19
N ARG A 24 0.86 -1.73 -7.07
CA ARG A 24 0.01 -2.91 -6.96
C ARG A 24 -1.41 -2.52 -7.32
N LEU A 25 -1.90 -3.10 -8.41
CA LEU A 25 -3.22 -2.85 -8.95
C LEU A 25 -3.96 -4.17 -9.19
N GLY A 26 -5.22 -4.26 -8.76
CA GLY A 26 -6.05 -5.44 -8.97
C GLY A 26 -5.98 -6.44 -7.81
N ALA A 27 -6.43 -7.67 -8.07
CA ALA A 27 -6.58 -8.70 -7.05
C ALA A 27 -5.21 -9.29 -6.63
N TYR A 28 -4.92 -9.31 -5.33
CA TYR A 28 -3.76 -9.96 -4.73
C TYR A 28 -4.21 -10.89 -3.61
N GLN A 29 -3.61 -12.09 -3.57
CA GLN A 29 -3.82 -13.06 -2.50
C GLN A 29 -3.10 -12.61 -1.22
N ALA A 30 -3.72 -12.86 -0.06
CA ALA A 30 -3.15 -12.65 1.25
C ALA A 30 -3.49 -13.83 2.18
N GLU A 31 -2.51 -14.25 2.96
CA GLU A 31 -2.67 -15.25 4.01
C GLU A 31 -2.85 -14.56 5.36
N LEU A 32 -3.93 -14.87 6.06
CA LEU A 32 -4.27 -14.30 7.35
C LEU A 32 -3.80 -15.22 8.47
N THR A 33 -3.36 -14.62 9.58
CA THR A 33 -2.98 -15.36 10.78
C THR A 33 -4.22 -16.02 11.39
N LYS A 34 -4.16 -17.34 11.64
CA LYS A 34 -5.24 -18.10 12.31
C LYS A 34 -5.56 -17.50 13.69
N GLY A 35 -6.84 -17.32 13.98
CA GLY A 35 -7.31 -16.72 15.23
C GLY A 35 -7.13 -15.20 15.32
N SER A 36 -6.70 -14.54 14.24
CA SER A 36 -6.76 -13.08 14.16
C SER A 36 -8.20 -12.61 13.93
N LYS A 37 -8.53 -11.41 14.41
CA LYS A 37 -9.86 -10.81 14.19
C LYS A 37 -10.25 -10.75 12.72
N ILE A 38 -9.29 -10.52 11.82
CA ILE A 38 -9.55 -10.46 10.39
C ILE A 38 -9.89 -11.84 9.81
N ALA A 39 -9.23 -12.91 10.26
CA ALA A 39 -9.58 -14.27 9.86
C ALA A 39 -11.01 -14.62 10.31
N ASP A 40 -11.42 -14.21 11.52
CA ASP A 40 -12.79 -14.42 12.01
C ASP A 40 -13.84 -13.63 11.21
N ILE A 41 -13.51 -12.39 10.79
CA ILE A 41 -14.39 -11.56 9.97
C ILE A 41 -14.61 -12.16 8.58
N TYR A 42 -13.53 -12.65 7.95
CA TYR A 42 -13.62 -13.26 6.62
C TYR A 42 -14.13 -14.70 6.66
N GLY A 43 -13.97 -15.41 7.79
CA GLY A 43 -14.30 -16.83 7.92
C GLY A 43 -13.32 -17.76 7.18
N ASP A 44 -12.20 -17.23 6.69
CA ASP A 44 -11.15 -17.96 5.99
C ASP A 44 -9.78 -17.32 6.28
N THR A 45 -8.71 -18.07 6.05
CA THR A 45 -7.32 -17.61 6.13
C THR A 45 -6.71 -17.29 4.78
N GLN A 46 -7.35 -17.67 3.68
CA GLN A 46 -6.91 -17.33 2.32
C GLN A 46 -7.91 -16.37 1.69
N ILE A 47 -7.47 -15.13 1.43
CA ILE A 47 -8.33 -14.11 0.85
C ILE A 47 -7.67 -13.45 -0.36
N SER A 48 -8.49 -12.80 -1.19
CA SER A 48 -8.00 -12.00 -2.32
C SER A 48 -8.66 -10.63 -2.30
N GLU A 49 -7.84 -9.57 -2.25
CA GLU A 49 -8.33 -8.20 -2.19
C GLU A 49 -7.80 -7.33 -3.33
N ARG A 50 -8.50 -6.21 -3.62
CA ARG A 50 -8.09 -5.30 -4.69
C ARG A 50 -7.17 -4.21 -4.16
N HIS A 51 -5.98 -4.12 -4.74
CA HIS A 51 -4.97 -3.13 -4.40
C HIS A 51 -4.99 -1.96 -5.39
N ARG A 52 -4.60 -0.78 -4.91
CA ARG A 52 -4.26 0.40 -5.71
C ARG A 52 -3.33 1.32 -4.92
N HIS A 53 -2.15 0.80 -4.56
CA HIS A 53 -1.12 1.53 -3.83
C HIS A 53 0.28 1.23 -4.38
N ARG A 54 1.24 2.11 -4.06
CA ARG A 54 2.66 1.97 -4.47
C ARG A 54 3.61 1.67 -3.32
N TYR A 55 3.28 2.13 -2.12
CA TYR A 55 4.14 2.00 -0.96
C TYR A 55 3.70 0.82 -0.11
N GLU A 56 4.69 0.14 0.45
CA GLU A 56 4.54 -1.02 1.32
C GLU A 56 5.04 -0.68 2.73
N VAL A 57 4.67 -1.50 3.72
CA VAL A 57 5.25 -1.41 5.06
C VAL A 57 6.74 -1.77 4.99
N ASN A 58 7.59 -0.99 5.66
CA ASN A 58 9.01 -1.31 5.77
C ASN A 58 9.22 -2.44 6.78
N VAL A 59 9.73 -3.59 6.30
CA VAL A 59 9.98 -4.79 7.11
C VAL A 59 11.00 -4.55 8.22
N ASP A 60 11.95 -3.63 8.04
CA ASP A 60 12.95 -3.28 9.06
C ASP A 60 12.32 -2.71 10.35
N TYR A 61 11.08 -2.24 10.27
CA TYR A 61 10.33 -1.70 11.39
C TYR A 61 9.29 -2.67 11.97
N LYS A 62 9.15 -3.87 11.39
CA LYS A 62 8.08 -4.81 11.75
C LYS A 62 8.08 -5.13 13.24
N GLU A 63 9.20 -5.62 13.78
CA GLU A 63 9.32 -6.03 15.19
C GLU A 63 8.98 -4.87 16.13
N ARG A 64 9.53 -3.68 15.85
CA ARG A 64 9.29 -2.47 16.64
C ARG A 64 7.82 -2.04 16.65
N LEU A 65 7.11 -2.26 15.53
CA LEU A 65 5.69 -1.97 15.42
C LEU A 65 4.83 -3.02 16.14
N GLU A 66 5.23 -4.29 16.07
CA GLU A 66 4.54 -5.40 16.76
C GLU A 66 4.70 -5.31 18.30
N ASP A 67 5.86 -4.89 18.80
CA ASP A 67 6.14 -4.76 20.25
C ASP A 67 5.31 -3.68 20.94
N CYS A 68 4.83 -2.68 20.18
CA CYS A 68 4.10 -1.53 20.73
C CYS A 68 2.61 -1.51 20.32
N GLY A 69 2.13 -2.54 19.64
CA GLY A 69 0.80 -2.64 19.02
C GLY A 69 -0.25 -3.39 19.83
#